data_AF-A0A502SS13-F1
#
_entry.id   AF-A0A502SS13-F1
#
_cell.length_a   1.000
_cell.length_b   1.000
_cell.length_c   1.000
_cell.angle_alpha   90.00
_cell.angle_beta   90.00
_cell.angle_gamma   90.00
#
_symmetry.space_group_name_H-M   'P 1'
#
loop_
_entity.id
_entity.type
_entity.pdbx_description
1 polymer ?
#
loop_
_entity_poly.entity_id
_entity_poly.type
_entity_poly.pdbx_seq_one_letter_code
_entity_poly.pdbx_strand_id
1 'polypeptide(L)'
;MLVNTGIPVLTDLAASGSGNSVRATQIAAWQTVDGRQEFAVAREAEVLGVTEELKHLDAIPDVTATSLAGVVAKLEMIVGADREIDDPSDFPWPHIASVLRDMKAIVGDIGMDRPERATVRADIARHWEAAAKLVAALEEEDALERCGQTG
;
A
#
# COMPACT_ATOMS: atom_id res chain seq x y z
N MET A 1 -18.85 -16.08 26.88
CA MET A 1 -17.94 -15.05 27.41
C MET A 1 -16.79 -14.91 26.43
N LEU A 2 -16.74 -13.83 25.64
CA LEU A 2 -15.60 -13.57 24.75
C LEU A 2 -14.45 -13.03 25.60
N VAL A 3 -13.34 -13.76 25.62
CA VAL A 3 -12.12 -13.39 26.32
C VAL A 3 -11.39 -12.37 25.46
N ASN A 4 -11.30 -11.14 25.96
CA ASN A 4 -10.59 -10.05 25.31
C ASN A 4 -9.08 -10.29 25.50
N THR A 5 -8.43 -10.92 24.52
CA THR A 5 -6.96 -11.05 24.51
C THR A 5 -6.36 -9.74 24.02
N GLY A 6 -6.37 -8.73 24.89
CA GLY A 6 -5.62 -7.51 24.68
C GLY A 6 -4.13 -7.84 24.53
N ILE A 7 -3.51 -7.30 23.49
CA ILE A 7 -2.09 -7.46 23.20
C ILE A 7 -1.29 -7.01 24.45
N PRO A 8 -0.53 -7.91 25.11
CA PRO A 8 0.09 -7.64 26.42
C PRO A 8 1.19 -6.56 26.38
N VAL A 9 1.62 -6.15 25.18
CA VAL A 9 2.63 -5.08 24.96
C VAL A 9 2.15 -3.71 25.45
N LEU A 10 0.84 -3.49 25.64
CA LEU A 10 0.30 -2.19 26.06
C LEU A 10 0.29 -1.98 27.59
N THR A 11 0.51 -3.01 28.40
CA THR A 11 0.41 -2.88 29.87
C THR A 11 1.74 -2.48 30.53
N ASP A 12 2.89 -2.78 29.90
CA ASP A 12 4.21 -2.55 30.51
C ASP A 12 4.82 -1.16 30.20
N LEU A 13 4.20 -0.37 29.33
CA LEU A 13 4.66 1.00 28.99
C LEU A 13 3.99 2.08 29.86
N ALA A 14 3.49 1.75 31.06
CA ALA A 14 3.03 2.76 32.01
C ALA A 14 4.18 3.40 32.83
N ALA A 15 5.38 2.81 32.80
CA ALA A 15 6.45 3.10 33.76
C ALA A 15 7.60 4.00 33.25
N SER A 16 7.56 4.54 32.02
CA SER A 16 8.66 5.40 31.52
C SER A 16 8.12 6.69 30.88
N GLY A 17 8.40 7.80 31.56
CA GLY A 17 7.85 9.13 31.28
C GLY A 17 8.35 9.80 30.00
N SER A 18 7.59 10.81 29.59
CA SER A 18 7.75 11.70 28.43
C SER A 18 7.11 11.25 27.11
N GLY A 19 7.32 10.00 26.65
CA GLY A 19 6.68 9.50 25.41
C GLY A 19 5.18 9.17 25.50
N ASN A 20 4.66 9.04 26.72
CA ASN A 20 3.28 8.60 26.99
C ASN A 20 2.20 9.66 26.77
N SER A 21 2.55 10.95 26.87
CA SER A 21 1.56 12.03 26.76
C SER A 21 0.98 12.13 25.34
N VAL A 22 1.84 12.06 24.32
CA VAL A 22 1.43 12.16 22.92
C VAL A 22 0.60 10.95 22.50
N ARG A 23 1.04 9.73 22.86
CA ARG A 23 0.28 8.51 22.55
C ARG A 23 -1.04 8.42 23.30
N ALA A 24 -1.09 8.79 24.58
CA ALA A 24 -2.34 8.79 25.35
C ALA A 24 -3.33 9.85 24.83
N THR A 25 -2.85 11.03 24.45
CA THR A 25 -3.66 12.08 23.82
C THR A 25 -4.19 11.64 22.47
N GLN A 26 -3.36 10.97 21.67
CA GLN A 26 -3.75 10.45 20.37
C GLN A 26 -4.79 9.33 20.52
N ILE A 27 -4.58 8.37 21.42
CA ILE A 27 -5.58 7.32 21.74
C ILE A 27 -6.89 7.96 22.20
N ALA A 28 -6.86 8.98 23.06
CA ALA A 28 -8.08 9.69 23.49
C ALA A 28 -8.79 10.41 22.33
N ALA A 29 -8.03 10.99 21.38
CA ALA A 29 -8.58 11.60 20.18
C ALA A 29 -9.31 10.57 19.28
N TRP A 30 -8.72 9.37 19.08
CA TRP A 30 -9.33 8.28 18.31
C TRP A 30 -10.60 7.70 18.95
N GLN A 31 -10.80 7.91 20.26
CA GLN A 31 -11.99 7.44 21.00
C GLN A 31 -13.19 8.41 20.89
N THR A 32 -12.98 9.62 20.37
CA THR A 32 -14.08 10.54 20.06
C THR A 32 -14.92 10.01 18.89
N VAL A 33 -16.15 10.51 18.73
CA VAL A 33 -17.00 10.13 17.58
C VAL A 33 -16.31 10.50 16.26
N ASP A 34 -15.74 11.71 16.19
CA ASP A 34 -14.99 12.19 15.02
C ASP A 34 -13.74 11.35 14.78
N GLY A 35 -12.96 11.05 15.83
CA GLY A 35 -11.78 10.18 15.72
C GLY A 35 -12.11 8.74 15.29
N ARG A 36 -13.26 8.20 15.69
CA ARG A 36 -13.71 6.88 15.19
C ARG A 36 -14.13 6.93 13.73
N GLN A 37 -14.72 8.05 13.28
CA GLN A 37 -15.09 8.24 11.88
C GLN A 37 -13.84 8.42 11.00
N GLU A 38 -12.88 9.25 11.43
CA GLU A 38 -11.59 9.40 10.76
C GLU A 38 -10.82 8.07 10.72
N PHE A 39 -10.84 7.30 11.80
CA PHE A 39 -10.26 5.95 11.83
C PHE A 39 -10.95 5.00 10.85
N ALA A 40 -12.28 5.00 10.78
CA ALA A 40 -13.01 4.16 9.85
C ALA A 40 -12.69 4.52 8.39
N VAL A 41 -12.58 5.82 8.07
CA VAL A 41 -12.16 6.30 6.74
C VAL A 41 -10.72 5.88 6.44
N ALA A 42 -9.80 6.05 7.39
CA ALA A 42 -8.41 5.63 7.21
C ALA A 42 -8.29 4.12 7.00
N ARG A 43 -9.02 3.32 7.78
CA ARG A 43 -9.06 1.86 7.65
C ARG A 43 -9.60 1.42 6.30
N GLU A 44 -10.67 2.05 5.81
CA GLU A 44 -11.22 1.74 4.49
C GLU A 44 -10.23 2.13 3.38
N ALA A 45 -9.59 3.29 3.51
CA ALA A 45 -8.54 3.72 2.58
C ALA A 45 -7.33 2.76 2.57
N GLU A 46 -6.94 2.21 3.73
CA GLU A 46 -5.90 1.18 3.83
C GLU A 46 -6.31 -0.10 3.11
N VAL A 47 -7.53 -0.60 3.34
CA VAL A 47 -8.05 -1.82 2.68
C VAL A 47 -8.10 -1.63 1.17
N LEU A 48 -8.60 -0.49 0.70
CA LEU A 48 -8.62 -0.15 -0.73
C LEU A 48 -7.21 -0.05 -1.30
N GLY A 49 -6.30 0.64 -0.61
CA GLY A 49 -4.91 0.80 -1.03
C GLY A 49 -4.20 -0.55 -1.20
N VAL A 50 -4.30 -1.42 -0.20
CA VAL A 50 -3.72 -2.77 -0.25
C VAL A 50 -4.37 -3.61 -1.36
N THR A 51 -5.69 -3.50 -1.53
CA THR A 51 -6.41 -4.24 -2.58
C THR A 51 -5.95 -3.81 -3.97
N GLU A 52 -5.80 -2.51 -4.21
CA GLU A 52 -5.29 -2.00 -5.49
C GLU A 52 -3.83 -2.36 -5.73
N GLU A 53 -2.99 -2.36 -4.68
CA GLU A 53 -1.61 -2.85 -4.77
C GLU A 53 -1.57 -4.33 -5.18
N LEU A 54 -2.38 -5.18 -4.54
CA LEU A 54 -2.48 -6.60 -4.90
C LEU A 54 -2.97 -6.81 -6.34
N LYS A 55 -3.99 -6.07 -6.79
CA LYS A 55 -4.45 -6.12 -8.19
C LYS A 55 -3.35 -5.73 -9.17
N HIS A 56 -2.54 -4.73 -8.85
CA HIS A 56 -1.40 -4.37 -9.68
C HIS A 56 -0.34 -5.48 -9.70
N LEU A 57 -0.02 -6.08 -8.54
CA LEU A 57 0.91 -7.20 -8.46
C LEU A 57 0.41 -8.40 -9.29
N ASP A 58 -0.89 -8.71 -9.25
CA ASP A 58 -1.51 -9.77 -10.03
C ASP A 58 -1.46 -9.50 -11.55
N ALA A 59 -1.49 -8.23 -11.97
CA ALA A 59 -1.43 -7.85 -13.38
C ALA A 59 -0.01 -7.82 -13.95
N ILE A 60 1.03 -7.63 -13.13
CA ILE A 60 2.43 -7.51 -13.58
C ILE A 60 2.92 -8.74 -14.37
N PRO A 61 2.60 -10.00 -14.01
CA PRO A 61 2.93 -11.17 -14.81
C PRO A 61 2.53 -11.02 -16.29
N ASP A 62 1.34 -10.49 -16.56
CA ASP A 62 0.77 -10.36 -17.91
C ASP A 62 1.38 -9.22 -18.73
N VAL A 63 2.00 -8.23 -18.07
CA VAL A 63 2.68 -7.12 -18.76
C VAL A 63 3.94 -7.62 -19.46
N THR A 64 3.96 -7.66 -20.79
CA THR A 64 5.17 -8.10 -21.52
C THR A 64 6.35 -7.14 -21.25
N ALA A 65 7.48 -7.67 -20.80
CA ALA A 65 8.71 -6.89 -20.65
C ALA A 65 9.29 -6.58 -22.04
N THR A 66 9.41 -5.31 -22.39
CA THR A 66 9.96 -4.86 -23.69
C THR A 66 11.47 -4.59 -23.65
N SER A 67 12.09 -4.73 -22.48
CA SER A 67 13.51 -4.50 -22.25
C SER A 67 14.08 -5.44 -21.18
N LEU A 68 15.40 -5.64 -21.20
CA LEU A 68 16.11 -6.44 -20.21
C LEU A 68 16.00 -5.84 -18.80
N ALA A 69 15.97 -4.50 -18.70
CA ALA A 69 15.68 -3.80 -17.44
C ALA A 69 14.27 -4.12 -16.92
N GLY A 70 13.27 -4.23 -17.80
CA GLY A 70 11.91 -4.65 -17.41
C GLY A 70 11.86 -6.09 -16.89
N VAL A 71 12.66 -7.00 -17.46
CA VAL A 71 12.80 -8.37 -16.94
C VAL A 71 13.46 -8.36 -15.56
N VAL A 72 14.53 -7.57 -15.38
CA VAL A 72 15.20 -7.40 -14.08
C VAL A 72 14.24 -6.87 -13.03
N ALA A 73 13.45 -5.83 -13.35
CA ALA A 73 12.48 -5.24 -12.43
C ALA A 73 11.43 -6.26 -11.96
N LYS A 74 10.93 -7.12 -12.86
CA LYS A 74 10.03 -8.21 -12.49
C LYS A 74 10.67 -9.21 -11.54
N LEU A 75 11.92 -9.61 -11.81
CA LEU A 75 12.65 -10.55 -10.94
C LEU A 75 12.96 -9.93 -9.57
N GLU A 76 13.29 -8.64 -9.50
CA GLU A 76 13.46 -7.92 -8.24
C GLU A 76 12.18 -7.88 -7.41
N MET A 77 11.03 -7.65 -8.05
CA MET A 77 9.74 -7.68 -7.39
C MET A 77 9.45 -9.06 -6.79
N ILE A 78 9.70 -10.12 -7.56
CA ILE A 78 9.50 -11.53 -7.14
C ILE A 78 10.40 -11.86 -5.94
N VAL A 79 11.70 -11.55 -6.00
CA VAL A 79 12.65 -11.79 -4.88
C VAL A 79 12.36 -10.88 -3.67
N GLY A 80 11.84 -9.67 -3.90
CA GLY A 80 11.46 -8.73 -2.84
C GLY A 80 10.21 -9.14 -2.07
N ALA A 81 9.26 -9.78 -2.75
CA ALA A 81 8.00 -10.25 -2.17
C ALA A 81 8.17 -11.46 -1.23
N ASP A 82 9.26 -12.23 -1.38
CA ASP A 82 9.35 -13.57 -0.80
C ASP A 82 10.09 -13.69 0.55
N ARG A 83 10.33 -12.58 1.26
CA ARG A 83 11.08 -12.66 2.53
C ARG A 83 10.30 -13.28 3.71
N GLU A 84 9.10 -13.82 3.47
CA GLU A 84 8.19 -14.39 4.48
C GLU A 84 7.93 -15.90 4.32
N ILE A 85 8.67 -16.63 3.47
CA ILE A 85 8.54 -18.10 3.39
C ILE A 85 9.39 -18.81 4.48
N ASP A 86 8.77 -19.76 5.18
CA ASP A 86 9.35 -20.55 6.27
C ASP A 86 10.50 -21.49 5.84
N ASP A 87 10.49 -22.00 4.59
CA ASP A 87 11.60 -22.79 3.99
C ASP A 87 12.05 -22.19 2.63
N PRO A 88 13.25 -21.57 2.57
CA PRO A 88 13.79 -20.99 1.34
C PRO A 88 14.14 -22.00 0.24
N SER A 89 13.98 -23.31 0.47
CA SER A 89 14.20 -24.39 -0.51
C SER A 89 12.94 -24.92 -1.22
N ASP A 90 11.74 -24.59 -0.73
CA ASP A 90 10.46 -25.05 -1.30
C ASP A 90 10.15 -24.45 -2.67
N PHE A 91 10.86 -23.38 -3.04
CA PHE A 91 10.75 -22.72 -4.32
C PHE A 91 12.16 -22.34 -4.80
N PRO A 92 12.43 -22.25 -6.12
CA PRO A 92 13.77 -22.05 -6.65
C PRO A 92 14.35 -20.63 -6.44
N TRP A 93 14.08 -19.99 -5.30
CA TRP A 93 14.59 -18.67 -4.92
C TRP A 93 16.09 -18.51 -5.04
N PRO A 94 16.93 -19.47 -4.60
CA PRO A 94 18.37 -19.35 -4.78
C PRO A 94 18.78 -19.23 -6.26
N HIS A 95 18.08 -19.94 -7.15
CA HIS A 95 18.34 -19.90 -8.59
C HIS A 95 17.86 -18.59 -9.20
N ILE A 96 16.66 -18.12 -8.85
CA ILE A 96 16.11 -16.83 -9.31
C ILE A 96 17.01 -15.67 -8.86
N ALA A 97 17.45 -15.68 -7.60
CA ALA A 97 18.36 -14.69 -7.06
C ALA A 97 19.73 -14.71 -7.76
N SER A 98 20.22 -15.89 -8.14
CA SER A 98 21.46 -16.01 -8.93
C SER A 98 21.30 -15.41 -10.32
N VAL A 99 20.24 -15.77 -11.04
CA VAL A 99 19.95 -15.22 -12.38
C VAL A 99 19.82 -13.71 -12.33
N LEU A 100 19.09 -13.17 -11.34
CA LEU A 100 18.96 -11.73 -11.14
C LEU A 100 20.32 -11.04 -10.94
N ARG A 101 21.22 -11.63 -10.15
CA ARG A 101 22.57 -11.10 -9.93
C ARG A 101 23.37 -11.07 -11.23
N ASP A 102 23.35 -12.16 -11.98
CA ASP A 102 24.10 -12.29 -13.24
C ASP A 102 23.55 -11.31 -14.29
N MET A 103 22.23 -11.16 -14.39
CA MET A 103 21.60 -10.20 -15.30
C MET A 103 21.97 -8.76 -14.95
N LYS A 104 21.98 -8.38 -13.68
CA LYS A 104 22.45 -7.05 -13.25
C LYS A 104 23.92 -6.82 -13.60
N ALA A 105 24.77 -7.83 -13.43
CA ALA A 105 26.18 -7.73 -13.82
C ALA A 105 26.35 -7.51 -15.34
N ILE A 106 25.46 -8.10 -16.15
CA ILE A 106 25.47 -7.97 -17.62
C ILE A 106 24.93 -6.61 -18.07
N VAL A 107 23.83 -6.13 -17.49
CA VAL A 107 23.20 -4.86 -17.88
C VAL A 107 24.00 -3.65 -17.35
N GLY A 108 24.78 -3.85 -16.30
CA GLY A 108 25.43 -2.77 -15.56
C GLY A 108 24.50 -2.18 -14.51
N ASP A 109 24.84 -0.99 -14.02
CA ASP A 109 23.98 -0.26 -13.07
C ASP A 109 22.69 0.16 -13.78
N ILE A 110 21.66 -0.68 -13.67
CA ILE A 110 20.29 -0.27 -13.96
C ILE A 110 19.94 0.61 -12.79
N GLY A 111 20.13 1.92 -12.95
CA GLY A 111 19.68 2.91 -11.99
C GLY A 111 18.20 2.68 -11.75
N MET A 112 17.88 1.90 -10.72
CA MET A 112 16.56 1.87 -10.13
C MET A 112 16.46 3.18 -9.37
N ASP A 113 16.33 4.27 -10.11
CA ASP A 113 16.18 5.60 -9.58
C ASP A 113 14.94 5.54 -8.71
N ARG A 114 15.16 5.49 -7.39
CA ARG A 114 14.09 5.70 -6.43
C ARG A 114 13.47 7.03 -6.85
N PRO A 115 12.20 7.06 -7.29
CA PRO A 115 11.61 8.28 -7.77
C PRO A 115 11.75 9.32 -6.67
N GLU A 116 12.24 10.50 -7.06
CA GLU A 116 12.44 11.57 -6.10
C GLU A 116 11.11 11.80 -5.36
N ARG A 117 11.17 12.07 -4.05
CA ARG A 117 9.95 12.32 -3.26
C ARG A 117 9.09 13.42 -3.87
N ALA A 118 9.70 14.36 -4.59
CA ALA A 118 9.00 15.37 -5.36
C ALA A 118 8.11 14.76 -6.46
N THR A 119 8.65 13.82 -7.25
CA THR A 119 7.91 13.10 -8.30
C THR A 119 6.73 12.34 -7.71
N VAL A 120 6.96 11.56 -6.65
CA VAL A 120 5.88 10.79 -6.00
C VAL A 120 4.76 11.71 -5.49
N ARG A 121 5.11 12.85 -4.89
CA ARG A 121 4.11 13.85 -4.44
C ARG A 121 3.35 14.48 -5.60
N ALA A 122 4.03 14.79 -6.70
CA ALA A 122 3.40 15.32 -7.88
C ALA A 122 2.41 14.31 -8.48
N ASP A 123 2.77 13.02 -8.49
CA ASP A 123 1.91 11.95 -8.97
C ASP A 123 0.68 11.78 -8.09
N ILE A 124 0.85 11.77 -6.77
CA ILE A 124 -0.26 11.75 -5.80
C ILE A 124 -1.20 12.94 -6.04
N ALA A 125 -0.67 14.15 -6.23
CA ALA A 125 -1.50 15.33 -6.49
C ALA A 125 -2.30 15.19 -7.79
N ARG A 126 -1.70 14.65 -8.86
CA ARG A 126 -2.42 14.39 -10.12
C ARG A 126 -3.51 13.34 -9.96
N HIS A 127 -3.23 12.24 -9.25
CA HIS A 127 -4.22 11.21 -8.98
C HIS A 127 -5.35 11.72 -8.10
N TRP A 128 -5.05 12.57 -7.11
CA TRP A 128 -6.06 13.24 -6.30
C TRP A 128 -6.97 14.14 -7.14
N GLU A 129 -6.41 14.94 -8.06
CA GLU A 129 -7.20 15.79 -8.96
C GLU A 129 -8.08 14.95 -9.90
N ALA A 130 -7.56 13.85 -10.43
CA ALA A 130 -8.33 12.93 -11.27
C ALA A 130 -9.48 12.27 -10.48
N ALA A 131 -9.22 11.83 -9.26
CA ALA A 131 -10.23 11.26 -8.38
C ALA A 131 -11.31 12.29 -8.04
N ALA A 132 -10.95 13.53 -7.72
CA ALA A 132 -11.90 14.61 -7.46
C ALA A 132 -12.83 14.87 -8.66
N LYS A 133 -12.27 14.85 -9.89
CA LYS A 133 -13.07 14.98 -11.12
C LYS A 133 -14.01 13.80 -11.32
N LEU A 134 -13.55 12.57 -11.06
CA LEU A 134 -14.37 11.37 -11.17
C LEU A 134 -15.55 11.41 -10.19
N VAL A 135 -15.30 11.77 -8.94
CA VAL A 135 -16.34 11.89 -7.90
C VAL A 135 -17.38 12.94 -8.29
N ALA A 136 -16.95 14.12 -8.74
CA ALA A 136 -17.87 15.16 -9.18
C ALA A 136 -18.76 14.70 -10.36
N ALA A 137 -18.19 13.99 -11.33
CA ALA A 137 -18.94 13.45 -12.46
C ALA A 137 -19.99 12.41 -12.04
N LEU A 138 -19.64 11.53 -11.09
CA LEU A 138 -20.59 10.55 -10.53
C LEU A 138 -21.73 11.23 -9.75
N GLU A 139 -21.44 12.28 -9.00
CA GLU A 139 -22.47 13.06 -8.28
C GLU A 139 -23.45 13.75 -9.25
N GLU A 140 -22.96 14.25 -10.39
CA GLU A 140 -23.79 14.82 -11.45
C GLU A 140 -24.68 13.76 -12.11
N GLU A 141 -24.14 12.58 -12.40
CA GLU A 141 -24.90 11.43 -12.94
C GLU A 141 -26.01 10.99 -11.98
N ASP A 142 -25.69 10.80 -10.69
CA ASP A 142 -26.67 10.46 -9.65
C ASP A 142 -27.77 11.53 -9.50
N ALA A 143 -27.43 12.82 -9.69
CA ALA A 143 -28.40 13.90 -9.63
C ALA A 143 -29.36 13.88 -10.82
N LEU A 144 -28.86 13.54 -12.02
CA LEU A 144 -29.66 13.41 -13.24
C LEU A 144 -30.60 12.20 -13.16
N GLU A 145 -30.12 11.05 -12.66
CA GLU A 145 -30.95 9.85 -12.48
C GLU A 145 -32.10 10.08 -11.49
N ARG A 146 -31.83 10.77 -10.37
CA ARG A 146 -32.86 11.15 -9.39
C ARG A 146 -33.91 12.10 -9.94
N CYS A 147 -33.55 12.97 -10.89
CA CYS A 147 -34.47 13.90 -11.55
C CYS A 147 -35.33 13.19 -12.63
N GLY A 148 -34.78 12.16 -13.27
CA GLY A 148 -35.49 11.36 -14.29
C GLY A 148 -36.55 10.40 -13.76
N GLN A 149 -36.52 10.05 -12.47
CA GLN A 149 -37.49 9.13 -11.84
C GLN A 149 -38.75 9.83 -11.29
N THR A 150 -38.86 11.16 -11.40
CA THR A 150 -40.03 11.95 -10.93
C THR A 150 -41.02 12.35 -12.04
N GLY A 151 -40.95 11.75 -13.24
CA GLY A 151 -41.81 12.03 -14.39
C GLY A 151 -42.97 11.07 -14.57
#